data_AF-A0A317YMC6-F1
#
_entry.id   AF-A0A317YMC6-F1
#
_cell.length_a   1.000
_cell.length_b   1.000
_cell.length_c   1.000
_cell.angle_alpha   90.00
_cell.angle_beta   90.00
_cell.angle_gamma   90.00
#
_symmetry.space_group_name_H-M   'P 1'
#
loop_
_entity.id
_entity.type
_entity.pdbx_description
1 polymer ?
#
loop_
_entity_poly.entity_id
_entity_poly.type
_entity_poly.pdbx_seq_one_letter_code
_entity_poly.pdbx_strand_id
1 'polypeptide(L)'
;MVNLQKRKEEVIKNIEQQGLLTEELKKDILKQNKLQRVEDLYRPFKQKKKTRATEAKRKVLEPLAIWMKARKHEVSIEEKAQQFINEEVQS
;
A
#
# COMPACT_ATOMS: atom_id res chain seq x y z
N MET A 1 -1.82 -22.16 17.50
CA MET A 1 -0.37 -21.85 17.64
C MET A 1 0.01 -20.95 16.48
N VAL A 2 0.47 -19.72 16.75
CA VAL A 2 0.94 -18.81 15.69
C VAL A 2 2.21 -19.43 15.11
N ASN A 3 2.14 -19.87 13.86
CA ASN A 3 3.21 -20.63 13.23
C ASN A 3 4.38 -19.68 12.92
N LEU A 4 5.41 -19.67 13.79
CA LEU A 4 6.59 -18.82 13.68
C LEU A 4 7.18 -18.84 12.26
N GLN A 5 7.18 -20.02 11.63
CA GLN A 5 7.61 -20.23 10.26
C GLN A 5 6.84 -19.34 9.27
N LYS A 6 5.51 -19.36 9.35
CA LYS A 6 4.63 -18.56 8.49
C LYS A 6 4.90 -17.07 8.66
N ARG A 7 5.15 -16.62 9.90
CA ARG A 7 5.44 -15.21 10.15
C ARG A 7 6.79 -14.77 9.59
N LYS A 8 7.82 -15.61 9.69
CA LYS A 8 9.14 -15.35 9.08
C LYS A 8 9.02 -15.16 7.57
N GLU A 9 8.28 -16.05 6.90
CA GLU A 9 8.04 -15.96 5.45
C GLU A 9 7.32 -14.67 5.06
N GLU A 10 6.27 -14.29 5.80
CA GLU A 10 5.57 -13.02 5.56
C GLU A 10 6.50 -11.81 5.70
N VAL A 11 7.31 -11.77 6.76
CA VAL A 11 8.26 -10.68 7.01
C VAL A 11 9.29 -10.59 5.88
N ILE A 12 9.87 -11.72 5.49
CA ILE A 12 10.85 -11.79 4.39
C ILE A 12 10.22 -11.28 3.09
N LYS A 13 9.02 -11.77 2.72
CA LYS A 13 8.30 -11.29 1.53
C LYS A 13 8.02 -9.78 1.57
N ASN A 14 7.59 -9.25 2.72
CA ASN A 14 7.32 -7.81 2.85
C ASN A 14 8.57 -6.95 2.66
N ILE A 15 9.72 -7.41 3.18
CA ILE A 15 11.00 -6.70 3.04
C ILE A 15 11.54 -6.86 1.61
N GLU A 16 11.36 -8.04 1.00
CA GLU A 16 11.73 -8.32 -0.39
C GLU A 16 10.96 -7.44 -1.38
N GLN A 17 9.64 -7.29 -1.17
CA GLN A 17 8.80 -6.39 -1.97
C GLN A 17 9.24 -4.92 -1.90
N GLN A 18 9.95 -4.54 -0.84
CA GLN A 18 10.52 -3.20 -0.71
C GLN A 18 11.90 -3.06 -1.38
N GLY A 19 12.49 -4.17 -1.86
CA GLY A 19 13.86 -4.20 -2.37
C GLY A 19 14.93 -3.98 -1.30
N LEU A 20 14.55 -4.08 -0.01
CA LEU A 20 15.43 -3.84 1.14
C LEU A 20 15.94 -5.14 1.77
N LEU A 21 15.58 -6.30 1.19
CA LEU A 21 15.97 -7.60 1.73
C LEU A 21 17.42 -7.88 1.36
N THR A 22 18.28 -7.95 2.37
CA THR A 22 19.64 -8.48 2.21
C THR A 22 19.71 -9.94 2.62
N GLU A 23 20.66 -10.69 2.06
CA GLU A 23 20.87 -12.11 2.42
C GLU A 23 21.24 -12.28 3.90
N GLU A 24 21.94 -11.31 4.49
CA GLU A 24 22.27 -11.27 5.92
C GLU A 24 21.00 -11.12 6.78
N LEU A 25 20.12 -10.17 6.41
CA LEU A 25 18.86 -9.93 7.11
C LEU A 25 17.92 -11.15 7.02
N LYS A 26 17.85 -11.77 5.83
CA LYS A 26 17.09 -13.01 5.61
C LYS A 26 17.58 -14.14 6.53
N LYS A 27 18.90 -14.36 6.59
CA LYS A 27 19.50 -15.37 7.48
C LYS A 27 19.23 -15.05 8.95
N ASP A 28 19.32 -13.79 9.35
CA ASP A 28 19.06 -13.38 10.73
C ASP A 28 17.60 -13.67 11.12
N ILE A 29 16.63 -13.28 10.29
CA ILE A 29 15.19 -13.59 10.50
C ILE A 29 14.94 -15.10 10.59
N LEU A 30 15.57 -15.90 9.71
CA LEU A 30 15.42 -17.36 9.71
C LEU A 30 16.01 -18.01 10.97
N LYS A 31 17.13 -17.49 11.49
CA LYS A 31 17.81 -17.98 12.69
C LYS A 31 17.04 -17.68 13.98
N GLN A 32 16.16 -16.68 14.01
CA GLN A 32 15.42 -16.32 15.21
C GLN A 32 14.39 -17.39 15.60
N ASN A 33 14.41 -17.88 16.84
CA ASN A 33 13.46 -18.88 17.34
C ASN A 33 12.27 -18.28 18.12
N LYS A 34 12.22 -16.95 18.25
CA LYS A 34 11.19 -16.23 18.99
C LYS A 34 10.47 -15.25 18.09
N LEU A 35 9.15 -15.26 18.12
CA LEU A 35 8.29 -14.38 17.33
C LEU A 35 8.59 -12.89 17.59
N GLN A 36 8.82 -12.53 18.86
CA GLN A 36 9.16 -11.15 19.26
C GLN A 36 10.41 -10.64 18.55
N ARG A 37 11.47 -11.45 18.44
CA ARG A 37 12.72 -11.06 17.76
C ARG A 37 12.51 -10.83 16.27
N VAL A 38 11.67 -11.64 15.64
CA VAL A 38 11.29 -11.46 14.22
C VAL A 38 10.51 -10.14 14.03
N GLU A 39 9.59 -9.81 14.94
CA GLU A 39 8.86 -8.55 14.90
C GLU A 39 9.77 -7.33 15.14
N ASP A 40 10.74 -7.43 16.05
CA ASP A 40 11.72 -6.37 16.31
C ASP A 40 12.56 -6.07 15.06
N LEU A 41 13.03 -7.12 14.37
CA LEU A 41 13.75 -7.01 13.09
C LEU A 41 12.86 -6.43 11.98
N TYR A 42 11.57 -6.77 11.96
CA TYR A 42 10.64 -6.26 10.96
C TYR A 42 10.20 -4.81 11.23
N ARG A 43 10.26 -4.34 12.48
CA ARG A 43 9.75 -3.04 12.93
C ARG A 43 10.18 -1.85 12.05
N PRO A 44 11.45 -1.73 11.60
CA PRO A 44 11.89 -0.63 10.74
C PRO A 44 11.29 -0.69 9.33
N PHE A 45 10.98 -1.89 8.84
CA PHE A 45 10.48 -2.16 7.48
C PHE A 45 8.95 -2.24 7.40
N LYS A 46 8.28 -2.24 8.56
CA LYS A 46 6.83 -2.30 8.63
C LYS A 46 6.23 -1.03 8.04
N GLN A 47 5.77 -1.11 6.80
CA GLN A 47 5.03 -0.01 6.18
C GLN A 47 3.80 0.31 7.04
N LYS A 48 3.59 1.59 7.33
CA LYS A 48 2.32 2.06 7.88
C LYS A 48 1.23 1.61 6.91
N LYS A 49 0.28 0.79 7.38
CA LYS A 49 -0.82 0.28 6.55
C LYS A 49 -1.42 1.45 5.76
N LYS A 50 -1.20 1.47 4.45
CA LYS A 50 -2.02 2.26 3.54
C LYS A 50 -3.40 1.63 3.61
N THR A 51 -4.30 2.26 4.35
CA THR A 51 -5.68 1.82 4.45
C THR A 51 -6.35 2.05 3.09
N ARG A 52 -7.44 1.31 2.79
CA ARG A 52 -8.26 1.46 1.57
C ARG A 52 -8.61 2.92 1.22
N ALA A 53 -8.66 3.80 2.22
CA ALA A 53 -8.82 5.25 2.05
C ALA A 53 -7.70 5.94 1.24
N THR A 54 -6.50 5.34 1.16
CA THR A 54 -5.33 5.88 0.45
C THR A 54 -5.25 5.41 -1.00
N GLU A 55 -5.75 4.20 -1.30
CA GLU A 55 -5.82 3.69 -2.67
C GLU A 55 -7.00 4.29 -3.45
N ALA A 56 -8.17 4.45 -2.80
CA ALA A 56 -9.33 5.10 -3.41
C ALA A 56 -9.05 6.57 -3.81
N LYS A 57 -8.19 7.29 -3.05
CA LYS A 57 -7.81 8.67 -3.37
C LYS A 57 -6.88 8.82 -4.57
N ARG A 58 -6.13 7.79 -4.95
CA ARG A 58 -5.07 7.91 -5.98
C ARG A 58 -5.49 7.55 -7.40
N LYS A 59 -6.49 6.70 -7.58
CA LYS A 59 -6.72 6.08 -8.90
C LYS A 59 -7.74 6.77 -9.81
N VAL A 60 -8.67 7.61 -9.32
CA VAL A 60 -9.71 8.19 -10.20
C VAL A 60 -10.07 9.66 -9.91
N LEU A 61 -9.93 10.15 -8.67
CA LEU A 61 -10.46 11.47 -8.27
C LEU A 61 -9.41 12.59 -8.19
N GLU A 62 -8.12 12.26 -8.17
CA GLU A 62 -7.04 13.25 -8.16
C GLU A 62 -7.03 14.10 -9.46
N PRO A 63 -7.21 13.52 -10.67
CA PRO A 63 -7.33 14.30 -11.90
C PRO A 63 -8.59 15.18 -11.93
N LEU A 64 -9.72 14.70 -11.41
CA LEU A 64 -10.98 15.46 -11.37
C LEU A 64 -10.88 16.65 -10.39
N ALA A 65 -10.28 16.45 -9.21
CA ALA A 65 -10.08 17.52 -8.24
C ALA A 65 -9.12 18.60 -8.75
N ILE A 66 -8.06 18.21 -9.47
CA ILE A 66 -7.15 19.14 -10.15
C ILE A 66 -7.90 19.89 -11.26
N TRP A 67 -8.75 19.19 -12.03
CA TRP A 67 -9.58 19.83 -13.04
C TRP A 67 -10.53 20.84 -12.41
N MET A 68 -11.38 20.48 -11.43
CA MET A 68 -12.31 21.41 -10.78
C MET A 68 -11.63 22.67 -10.22
N LYS A 69 -10.39 22.56 -9.72
CA LYS A 69 -9.63 23.69 -9.16
C LYS A 69 -9.07 24.65 -10.23
N ALA A 70 -8.94 24.20 -11.48
CA ALA A 70 -8.56 25.07 -12.59
C ALA A 70 -9.72 26.01 -12.93
N ARG A 71 -9.54 27.33 -12.73
CA ARG A 71 -10.57 28.38 -12.92
C ARG A 71 -10.98 28.66 -14.39
N LYS A 72 -10.84 27.69 -15.29
CA LYS A 72 -11.25 27.80 -16.70
C LYS A 72 -12.01 26.53 -17.10
N HIS A 73 -13.33 26.57 -16.94
CA HIS A 73 -14.22 25.50 -17.41
C HIS A 73 -15.07 26.05 -18.54
N GLU A 74 -14.77 25.63 -19.77
CA GLU A 74 -15.62 25.84 -20.95
C GLU A 74 -16.70 24.75 -21.07
N VAL A 75 -16.67 23.73 -20.20
CA VAL A 75 -17.50 22.53 -20.26
C VAL A 75 -18.18 22.30 -18.91
N SER A 76 -19.43 21.85 -18.91
CA SER A 76 -20.18 21.61 -17.66
C SER A 76 -19.50 20.53 -16.83
N ILE A 77 -19.48 20.72 -15.51
CA ILE A 77 -18.87 19.79 -14.54
C ILE A 77 -19.49 18.39 -14.66
N GLU A 78 -20.78 18.34 -15.02
CA GLU A 78 -21.57 17.11 -15.19
C GLU A 78 -21.07 16.27 -16.36
N GLU A 79 -20.73 16.89 -17.49
CA GLU A 79 -20.23 16.19 -18.69
C GLU A 79 -18.83 15.61 -18.47
N LYS A 80 -17.99 16.34 -17.72
CA LYS A 80 -16.66 15.86 -17.34
C LYS A 80 -16.76 14.69 -16.36
N ALA A 81 -17.68 14.75 -15.39
CA ALA A 81 -17.87 13.71 -14.38
C ALA A 81 -18.29 12.37 -14.99
N GLN A 82 -19.09 12.36 -16.06
CA GLN A 82 -19.47 11.13 -16.76
C GLN A 82 -18.28 10.35 -17.33
N GLN A 83 -17.18 11.01 -17.70
CA GLN A 83 -15.97 10.35 -18.21
C GLN A 83 -15.13 9.67 -17.12
N PHE A 84 -15.43 9.93 -15.84
CA PHE A 84 -14.76 9.32 -14.69
C PHE A 84 -15.60 8.22 -14.02
N ILE A 85 -16.78 7.90 -14.54
CA ILE A 85 -17.59 6.76 -14.08
C ILE A 85 -16.99 5.48 -14.70
N ASN A 86 -16.30 4.70 -13.88
CA ASN A 86 -15.88 3.33 -14.18
C ASN A 86 -16.31 2.41 -13.03
N GLU A 87 -16.39 1.10 -13.28
CA GLU A 87 -16.98 0.04 -12.41
C GLU A 87 -16.57 0.03 -10.92
N GLU A 88 -15.58 0.80 -10.48
CA GLU A 88 -15.20 0.93 -9.06
C GLU A 88 -15.86 2.13 -8.34
N VAL A 89 -16.71 2.91 -9.01
CA VAL A 89 -17.52 3.98 -8.40
C VAL A 89 -18.99 3.75 -8.75
N GLN A 90 -19.70 3.00 -7.90
CA GLN A 90 -21.15 2.91 -7.98
C GLN A 90 -21.82 4.14 -7.33
N SER A 91 -22.92 4.54 -7.95
CA SER A 91 -23.77 5.70 -7.68
C SER A 91 -24.24 5.85 -6.23
#